data_AF-A0A5E4EIC9-F1
#
_entry.id   AF-A0A5E4EIC9-F1
#
_cell.length_a   1.000
_cell.length_b   1.000
_cell.length_c   1.000
_cell.angle_alpha   90.00
_cell.angle_beta   90.00
_cell.angle_gamma   90.00
#
_symmetry.space_group_name_H-M   'P 1'
#
loop_
_entity.id
_entity.type
_entity.pdbx_description
1 polymer ?
#
loop_
_entity_poly.entity_id
_entity_poly.type
_entity_poly.pdbx_seq_one_letter_code
_entity_poly.pdbx_strand_id
1 'polypeptide(L)'
;MSNSKEKMKGNGFFPLVPCLSNNKKERDRSFLDNGSILLEDLIASCDGKSNPIRCYSAADLIRATNNFDPSRIIQDCSAPEYKFHHSIHVYGGYKMFRGLLDGRSIIIKKFMATGDEARSMAIRDIIILMQMSNHKNVLKLLGCCLEIPIPALVHEYAIEGVLNDQGGLRTTENQSSLPWKTRLRIAIQLASAITYLHTAFPRPIIHRALKPSSIFLDHDYAPKLSNFGLSITIPPMKSHADDEVKGTFGFLDPSYMKSGYILEKSDVYSFGVLLLVFLTGQKAVDAYEAGEYQSIIAYVKASDIGQIQTIADPKILGEVGGDEQARRHLHDFLALALLCTQEESEVRPDMRPDMMDVAKELLRIEKSIISK
;
A
#
# COMPACT_ATOMS: atom_id res chain seq x y z
N MET A 1 -62.83 -18.67 15.23
CA MET A 1 -63.08 -17.39 14.53
C MET A 1 -62.19 -16.37 15.20
N SER A 2 -61.21 -15.69 14.61
CA SER A 2 -60.94 -15.35 13.21
C SER A 2 -59.44 -15.03 13.07
N ASN A 3 -58.89 -15.35 11.91
CA ASN A 3 -57.55 -14.99 11.44
C ASN A 3 -57.32 -13.48 11.39
N SER A 4 -56.08 -13.06 11.65
CA SER A 4 -55.42 -12.01 10.86
C SER A 4 -53.90 -12.16 10.92
N LYS A 5 -53.34 -12.65 9.81
CA LYS A 5 -51.92 -12.55 9.45
C LYS A 5 -51.59 -11.07 9.22
N GLU A 6 -50.53 -10.55 9.81
CA GLU A 6 -49.88 -9.33 9.29
C GLU A 6 -48.35 -9.41 9.36
N LYS A 7 -47.79 -9.66 8.16
CA LYS A 7 -46.49 -9.29 7.60
C LYS A 7 -45.36 -8.89 8.57
N MET A 8 -44.36 -9.77 8.65
CA MET A 8 -42.97 -9.34 8.82
C MET A 8 -42.60 -8.36 7.72
N LYS A 9 -42.32 -7.10 8.07
CA LYS A 9 -41.50 -6.20 7.26
C LYS A 9 -40.12 -6.16 7.91
N GLY A 10 -39.13 -6.71 7.22
CA GLY A 10 -37.73 -6.59 7.60
C GLY A 10 -37.29 -5.13 7.55
N ASN A 11 -36.93 -4.57 8.69
CA ASN A 11 -36.19 -3.32 8.78
C ASN A 11 -34.71 -3.63 8.57
N GLY A 12 -34.30 -3.79 7.30
CA GLY A 12 -32.91 -3.73 6.88
C GLY A 12 -32.46 -2.29 6.72
N PHE A 13 -32.25 -1.57 7.81
CA PHE A 13 -31.55 -0.29 7.80
C PHE A 13 -30.05 -0.56 7.73
N PHE A 14 -29.50 -0.69 6.51
CA PHE A 14 -28.07 -0.52 6.30
C PHE A 14 -27.80 0.99 6.19
N PRO A 15 -26.87 1.57 6.97
CA PRO A 15 -26.50 2.96 6.79
C PRO A 15 -25.76 3.07 5.45
N LEU A 16 -26.46 3.64 4.46
CA LEU A 16 -25.86 4.09 3.22
C LEU A 16 -24.69 5.01 3.56
N VAL A 17 -23.51 4.69 3.03
CA VAL A 17 -22.35 5.58 3.00
C VAL A 17 -22.85 7.01 2.70
N PRO A 18 -22.50 8.05 3.48
CA PRO A 18 -22.97 9.41 3.23
C PRO A 18 -22.64 9.79 1.80
N CYS A 19 -23.67 9.78 0.95
CA CYS A 19 -23.53 10.09 -0.46
C CYS A 19 -23.36 11.60 -0.60
N LEU A 20 -22.51 11.98 -1.54
CA LEU A 20 -22.01 13.33 -1.77
C LEU A 20 -23.13 14.37 -1.74
N SER A 21 -22.87 15.54 -1.15
CA SER A 21 -23.85 16.62 -1.06
C SER A 21 -24.42 16.97 -2.44
N ASN A 22 -25.75 16.94 -2.57
CA ASN A 22 -26.45 17.42 -3.77
C ASN A 22 -26.44 18.95 -3.90
N ASN A 23 -25.89 19.66 -2.91
CA ASN A 23 -25.82 21.12 -2.90
C ASN A 23 -24.68 21.63 -3.78
N LYS A 24 -25.02 22.20 -4.95
CA LYS A 24 -24.04 22.78 -5.89
C LYS A 24 -23.07 23.76 -5.21
N LYS A 25 -23.56 24.60 -4.28
CA LYS A 25 -22.72 25.59 -3.59
C LYS A 25 -21.63 24.95 -2.73
N GLU A 26 -21.94 23.84 -2.07
CA GLU A 26 -20.96 23.10 -1.25
C GLU A 26 -19.91 22.41 -2.10
N ARG A 27 -20.31 21.91 -3.27
CA ARG A 27 -19.37 21.31 -4.24
C ARG A 27 -18.43 22.35 -4.83
N ASP A 28 -18.96 23.51 -5.23
CA ASP A 28 -18.16 24.61 -5.77
C ASP A 28 -17.15 25.11 -4.72
N ARG A 29 -17.58 25.20 -3.44
CA ARG A 29 -16.67 25.52 -2.33
C ARG A 29 -15.58 24.45 -2.15
N SER A 30 -15.96 23.18 -2.11
CA SER A 30 -15.00 22.07 -1.95
C SER A 30 -13.99 22.05 -3.10
N PHE A 31 -14.45 22.33 -4.32
CA PHE A 31 -13.58 22.40 -5.51
C PHE A 31 -12.53 23.50 -5.36
N LEU A 32 -12.92 24.69 -4.91
CA LEU A 32 -12.01 25.81 -4.68
C LEU A 32 -11.04 25.52 -3.53
N ASP A 33 -11.54 25.08 -2.38
CA ASP A 33 -10.73 24.80 -1.19
C ASP A 33 -9.71 23.67 -1.45
N ASN A 34 -10.13 22.56 -2.06
CA ASN A 34 -9.22 21.48 -2.41
C ASN A 34 -8.27 21.86 -3.55
N GLY A 35 -8.76 22.62 -4.53
CA GLY A 35 -7.99 23.06 -5.68
C GLY A 35 -6.87 24.03 -5.30
N SER A 36 -7.12 24.95 -4.36
CA SER A 36 -6.08 25.88 -3.88
C SER A 36 -4.97 25.12 -3.16
N ILE A 37 -5.30 24.20 -2.25
CA ILE A 37 -4.30 23.41 -1.50
C ILE A 37 -3.50 22.52 -2.46
N LEU A 38 -4.17 21.85 -3.41
CA LEU A 38 -3.50 21.05 -4.43
C LEU A 38 -2.51 21.87 -5.25
N LEU A 39 -2.90 23.08 -5.66
CA LEU A 39 -2.04 23.97 -6.43
C LEU A 39 -0.84 24.46 -5.62
N GLU A 40 -1.06 24.88 -4.37
CA GLU A 40 0.00 25.32 -3.45
C GLU A 40 1.04 24.21 -3.23
N ASP A 41 0.59 22.99 -2.90
CA ASP A 41 1.49 21.86 -2.66
C ASP A 41 2.21 21.40 -3.95
N LEU A 42 1.55 21.50 -5.12
CA LEU A 42 2.16 21.18 -6.41
C LEU A 42 3.28 22.17 -6.78
N ILE A 43 3.08 23.46 -6.50
CA ILE A 43 4.11 24.49 -6.64
C ILE A 43 5.27 24.20 -5.69
N ALA A 44 4.98 23.91 -4.43
CA ALA A 44 6.01 23.62 -3.42
C ALA A 44 6.80 22.33 -3.71
N SER A 45 6.18 21.33 -4.36
CA SER A 45 6.80 20.02 -4.61
C SER A 45 7.52 19.93 -5.96
N CYS A 46 7.01 20.59 -7.01
CA CYS A 46 7.46 20.39 -8.39
C CYS A 46 7.51 21.67 -9.23
N ASP A 47 7.53 22.85 -8.61
CA ASP A 47 7.44 24.15 -9.30
C ASP A 47 6.21 24.27 -10.21
N GLY A 48 5.13 23.55 -9.90
CA GLY A 48 3.91 23.49 -10.70
C GLY A 48 4.02 22.65 -11.98
N LYS A 49 5.18 22.04 -12.26
CA LYS A 49 5.38 21.19 -13.44
C LYS A 49 4.90 19.78 -13.15
N SER A 50 3.84 19.37 -13.83
CA SER A 50 3.33 18.00 -13.72
C SER A 50 2.56 17.58 -14.96
N ASN A 51 2.38 16.28 -15.13
CA ASN A 51 1.51 15.76 -16.16
C ASN A 51 0.05 16.16 -15.86
N PRO A 52 -0.68 16.75 -16.83
CA PRO A 52 -2.06 17.15 -16.61
C PRO A 52 -2.90 15.94 -16.20
N ILE A 53 -3.67 16.10 -15.12
CA ILE A 53 -4.65 15.09 -14.68
C ILE A 53 -6.07 15.56 -14.98
N ARG A 54 -6.99 14.61 -15.23
CA ARG A 54 -8.39 14.94 -15.47
C ARG A 54 -9.10 15.25 -14.15
N CYS A 55 -9.84 16.35 -14.11
CA CYS A 55 -10.81 16.60 -13.03
C CYS A 55 -12.15 15.97 -13.40
N TYR A 56 -12.60 15.01 -12.59
CA TYR A 56 -13.91 14.37 -12.72
C TYR A 56 -14.91 15.01 -11.77
N SER A 57 -16.18 15.08 -12.17
CA SER A 57 -17.24 15.57 -11.30
C SER A 57 -17.66 14.52 -10.26
N ALA A 58 -18.29 14.96 -9.17
CA ALA A 58 -18.94 14.07 -8.21
C ALA A 58 -19.97 13.15 -8.89
N ALA A 59 -20.68 13.66 -9.90
CA ALA A 59 -21.67 12.92 -10.66
C ALA A 59 -21.04 11.80 -11.51
N ASP A 60 -19.84 12.03 -12.06
CA ASP A 60 -19.11 11.00 -12.81
C ASP A 60 -18.74 9.82 -11.91
N LEU A 61 -18.23 10.10 -10.71
CA LEU A 61 -17.87 9.07 -9.73
C LEU A 61 -19.09 8.28 -9.25
N ILE A 62 -20.20 8.95 -8.96
CA ILE A 62 -21.46 8.30 -8.57
C ILE A 62 -21.93 7.38 -9.70
N ARG A 63 -21.97 7.85 -10.94
CA ARG A 63 -22.40 7.06 -12.09
C ARG A 63 -21.47 5.85 -12.32
N ALA A 64 -20.16 6.07 -12.27
CA ALA A 64 -19.18 5.02 -12.52
C ALA A 64 -19.24 3.88 -11.49
N THR A 65 -19.59 4.19 -10.25
CA THR A 65 -19.59 3.26 -9.11
C THR A 65 -20.98 2.74 -8.73
N ASN A 66 -22.02 3.01 -9.53
CA ASN A 66 -23.41 2.72 -9.16
C ASN A 66 -23.76 3.28 -7.77
N ASN A 67 -23.47 4.56 -7.54
CA ASN A 67 -23.64 5.23 -6.26
C ASN A 67 -22.82 4.60 -5.12
N PHE A 68 -21.54 4.31 -5.37
CA PHE A 68 -20.62 3.68 -4.42
C PHE A 68 -21.19 2.37 -3.83
N ASP A 69 -21.79 1.55 -4.68
CA ASP A 69 -22.40 0.27 -4.30
C ASP A 69 -21.39 -0.62 -3.55
N PRO A 70 -21.74 -1.17 -2.37
CA PRO A 70 -20.85 -2.05 -1.62
C PRO A 70 -20.35 -3.26 -2.40
N SER A 71 -21.12 -3.78 -3.35
CA SER A 71 -20.71 -4.90 -4.22
C SER A 71 -19.54 -4.53 -5.16
N ARG A 72 -19.23 -3.24 -5.31
CA ARG A 72 -18.10 -2.74 -6.11
C ARG A 72 -16.86 -2.48 -5.29
N ILE A 73 -16.87 -2.70 -3.98
CA ILE A 73 -15.69 -2.54 -3.14
C ILE A 73 -14.68 -3.63 -3.51
N ILE A 74 -13.50 -3.22 -3.97
CA ILE A 74 -12.36 -4.13 -4.22
C ILE A 74 -11.44 -4.22 -3.00
N GLN A 75 -11.45 -3.18 -2.17
CA GLN A 75 -10.63 -3.08 -0.99
C GLN A 75 -11.31 -2.16 0.02
N ASP A 76 -11.49 -2.66 1.24
CA ASP A 76 -11.94 -1.89 2.38
C ASP A 76 -10.77 -1.73 3.36
N CYS A 77 -10.18 -0.55 3.37
CA CYS A 77 -9.19 -0.13 4.35
C CYS A 77 -9.79 0.98 5.19
N SER A 78 -11.08 0.89 5.55
CA SER A 78 -11.77 1.87 6.43
C SER A 78 -12.03 1.33 7.84
N ALA A 79 -11.82 0.04 8.05
CA ALA A 79 -11.89 -0.55 9.38
C ALA A 79 -10.77 0.03 10.25
N PRO A 80 -11.03 0.27 11.55
CA PRO A 80 -9.97 0.68 12.46
C PRO A 80 -8.93 -0.43 12.53
N GLU A 81 -7.79 -0.25 11.85
CA GLU A 81 -6.58 -0.94 12.23
C GLU A 81 -6.32 -0.50 13.68
N TYR A 82 -6.40 -1.45 14.61
CA TYR A 82 -6.43 -1.21 16.06
C TYR A 82 -5.43 -0.11 16.49
N LYS A 83 -5.88 0.84 17.32
CA LYS A 83 -5.00 1.81 17.99
C LYS A 83 -4.04 1.06 18.92
N PHE A 84 -2.93 0.62 18.37
CA PHE A 84 -1.86 0.02 19.15
C PHE A 84 -1.04 1.15 19.75
N HIS A 85 -1.22 1.40 21.05
CA HIS A 85 -0.55 2.48 21.77
C HIS A 85 -1.07 3.89 21.43
N HIS A 86 -1.09 4.79 22.43
CA HIS A 86 -1.64 6.16 22.31
C HIS A 86 -0.83 7.05 21.33
N SER A 87 0.30 6.56 20.80
CA SER A 87 1.24 7.28 19.94
C SER A 87 1.34 6.77 18.49
N ILE A 88 0.61 5.71 18.10
CA ILE A 88 0.63 5.20 16.73
C ILE A 88 -0.72 5.45 16.07
N HIS A 89 -0.76 6.40 15.14
CA HIS A 89 -1.92 6.62 14.29
C HIS A 89 -1.84 5.67 13.10
N VAL A 90 -2.74 4.67 13.09
CA VAL A 90 -2.88 3.75 11.96
C VAL A 90 -3.90 4.32 10.99
N TYR A 91 -3.43 4.78 9.84
CA TYR A 91 -4.29 5.44 8.83
C TYR A 91 -4.85 4.41 7.86
N GLY A 92 -6.05 3.94 8.18
CA GLY A 92 -6.91 3.14 7.32
C GLY A 92 -8.25 3.84 7.15
N GLY A 93 -8.29 4.91 6.36
CA GLY A 93 -9.49 5.74 6.20
C GLY A 93 -10.07 5.75 4.79
N TYR A 94 -9.99 4.68 4.00
CA TYR A 94 -10.48 4.70 2.61
C TYR A 94 -11.07 3.37 2.14
N LYS A 95 -11.88 3.45 1.08
CA LYS A 95 -12.36 2.30 0.31
C LYS A 95 -11.99 2.50 -1.16
N MET A 96 -11.64 1.42 -1.83
CA MET A 96 -11.44 1.42 -3.27
C MET A 96 -12.62 0.71 -3.95
N PHE A 97 -13.17 1.35 -4.98
CA PHE A 97 -14.34 0.88 -5.72
C PHE A 97 -13.97 0.62 -7.17
N ARG A 98 -14.45 -0.50 -7.72
CA ARG A 98 -14.45 -0.74 -9.16
C ARG A 98 -15.50 0.13 -9.84
N GLY A 99 -15.07 0.96 -10.78
CA GLY A 99 -15.94 1.80 -11.60
C GLY A 99 -15.87 1.47 -13.09
N LEU A 100 -16.86 1.96 -13.84
CA LEU A 100 -16.84 2.00 -15.30
C LEU A 100 -17.08 3.44 -15.76
N LEU A 101 -16.09 4.04 -16.42
CA LEU A 101 -16.18 5.41 -16.91
C LEU A 101 -15.81 5.47 -18.38
N ASP A 102 -16.68 6.06 -19.21
CA ASP A 102 -16.49 6.17 -20.66
C ASP A 102 -16.14 4.80 -21.33
N GLY A 103 -16.76 3.71 -20.84
CA GLY A 103 -16.50 2.34 -21.31
C GLY A 103 -15.20 1.69 -20.80
N ARG A 104 -14.43 2.37 -19.94
CA ARG A 104 -13.17 1.90 -19.38
C ARG A 104 -13.33 1.53 -17.91
N SER A 105 -12.82 0.36 -17.52
CA SER A 105 -12.75 -0.01 -16.10
C SER A 105 -11.75 0.89 -15.38
N ILE A 106 -12.10 1.32 -14.18
CA ILE A 106 -11.28 2.20 -13.33
C ILE A 106 -11.36 1.77 -11.87
N ILE A 107 -10.43 2.26 -11.05
CA ILE A 107 -10.48 2.14 -9.59
C ILE A 107 -10.68 3.54 -9.00
N ILE A 108 -11.68 3.70 -8.13
CA ILE A 108 -11.94 4.97 -7.43
C ILE A 108 -11.60 4.79 -5.96
N LYS A 109 -10.59 5.51 -5.47
CA LYS A 109 -10.25 5.58 -4.06
C LYS A 109 -11.02 6.72 -3.41
N LYS A 110 -11.89 6.36 -2.46
CA LYS A 110 -12.70 7.31 -1.68
C LYS A 110 -12.30 7.23 -0.22
N PHE A 111 -11.92 8.38 0.35
CA PHE A 111 -11.68 8.49 1.78
C PHE A 111 -13.01 8.49 2.54
N MET A 112 -13.01 7.76 3.65
CA MET A 112 -14.12 7.63 4.60
C MET A 112 -13.91 8.52 5.82
N ALA A 113 -12.66 8.86 6.12
CA ALA A 113 -12.31 9.85 7.13
C ALA A 113 -12.69 11.28 6.69
N THR A 114 -12.80 12.17 7.67
CA THR A 114 -13.12 13.60 7.48
C THR A 114 -12.06 14.46 8.15
N GLY A 115 -12.01 15.74 7.80
CA GLY A 115 -11.10 16.72 8.40
C GLY A 115 -9.82 16.94 7.58
N ASP A 116 -9.01 17.88 8.04
CA ASP A 116 -7.89 18.41 7.24
C ASP A 116 -6.79 17.38 7.02
N GLU A 117 -6.51 16.51 7.99
CA GLU A 117 -5.52 15.43 7.83
C GLU A 117 -5.90 14.48 6.68
N ALA A 118 -7.18 14.10 6.57
CA ALA A 118 -7.65 13.25 5.47
C ALA A 118 -7.55 13.97 4.11
N ARG A 119 -7.79 15.29 4.09
CA ARG A 119 -7.67 16.12 2.89
C ARG A 119 -6.20 16.20 2.45
N SER A 120 -5.30 16.49 3.39
CA SER A 120 -3.86 16.55 3.17
C SER A 120 -3.32 15.22 2.65
N MET A 121 -3.76 14.08 3.21
CA MET A 121 -3.38 12.76 2.69
C MET A 121 -3.87 12.54 1.25
N ALA A 122 -5.11 12.92 0.92
CA ALA A 122 -5.64 12.76 -0.42
C ALA A 122 -4.89 13.62 -1.46
N ILE A 123 -4.61 14.87 -1.12
CA ILE A 123 -3.86 15.81 -1.97
C ILE A 123 -2.42 15.33 -2.15
N ARG A 124 -1.77 14.88 -1.08
CA ARG A 124 -0.42 14.33 -1.14
C ARG A 124 -0.36 13.09 -2.05
N ASP A 125 -1.32 12.18 -1.93
CA ASP A 125 -1.41 11.00 -2.79
C ASP A 125 -1.50 11.40 -4.26
N ILE A 126 -2.34 12.40 -4.60
CA ILE A 126 -2.44 12.96 -5.95
C ILE A 126 -1.09 13.47 -6.45
N ILE A 127 -0.41 14.32 -5.67
CA ILE A 127 0.84 14.99 -6.07
C ILE A 127 1.98 13.99 -6.29
N ILE A 128 2.15 13.03 -5.38
CA ILE A 128 3.19 12.01 -5.54
C ILE A 128 2.87 11.10 -6.74
N LEU A 129 1.61 10.73 -6.95
CA LEU A 129 1.21 9.95 -8.13
C LEU A 129 1.45 10.69 -9.44
N MET A 130 1.25 12.02 -9.47
CA MET A 130 1.59 12.85 -10.63
C MET A 130 3.10 12.83 -10.90
N GLN A 131 3.93 12.94 -9.87
CA GLN A 131 5.39 12.83 -9.98
C GLN A 131 5.86 11.44 -10.43
N MET A 132 5.22 10.40 -9.92
CA MET A 132 5.52 9.00 -10.23
C MET A 132 4.83 8.49 -11.51
N SER A 133 4.12 9.36 -12.22
CA SER A 133 3.25 8.99 -13.35
C SER A 133 3.98 8.33 -14.52
N ASN A 134 5.30 8.46 -14.62
CA ASN A 134 6.11 7.78 -15.64
C ASN A 134 6.66 6.42 -15.19
N HIS A 135 6.66 6.12 -13.88
CA HIS A 135 7.20 4.85 -13.37
C HIS A 135 6.25 3.69 -13.68
N LYS A 136 6.72 2.64 -14.36
CA LYS A 136 5.88 1.52 -14.84
C LYS A 136 5.25 0.67 -13.71
N ASN A 137 5.87 0.68 -12.53
CA ASN A 137 5.43 -0.07 -11.35
C ASN A 137 4.66 0.76 -10.32
N VAL A 138 4.03 1.85 -10.75
CA VAL A 138 3.13 2.66 -9.93
C VAL A 138 1.74 2.63 -10.56
N LEU A 139 0.71 2.52 -9.72
CA LEU A 139 -0.69 2.50 -10.14
C LEU A 139 -1.07 3.87 -10.71
N LYS A 140 -1.27 3.95 -12.03
CA LYS A 140 -1.45 5.23 -12.71
C LYS A 140 -2.68 5.98 -12.21
N LEU A 141 -2.48 7.24 -11.88
CA LEU A 141 -3.55 8.20 -11.63
C LEU A 141 -4.07 8.73 -12.99
N LEU A 142 -5.36 8.50 -13.25
CA LEU A 142 -6.05 9.03 -14.42
C LEU A 142 -6.65 10.41 -14.15
N GLY A 143 -6.96 10.71 -12.89
CA GLY A 143 -7.54 11.97 -12.47
C GLY A 143 -8.01 11.97 -11.03
N CYS A 144 -8.67 13.05 -10.63
CA CYS A 144 -9.21 13.22 -9.29
C CYS A 144 -10.57 13.93 -9.33
N CYS A 145 -11.33 13.83 -8.24
CA CYS A 145 -12.53 14.61 -8.00
C CYS A 145 -12.30 15.52 -6.80
N LEU A 146 -12.41 16.84 -7.01
CA LEU A 146 -12.20 17.87 -6.00
C LEU A 146 -13.52 18.45 -5.46
N GLU A 147 -14.66 18.09 -6.06
CA GLU A 147 -16.00 18.60 -5.73
C GLU A 147 -16.56 18.07 -4.40
N ILE A 148 -15.77 17.31 -3.65
CA ILE A 148 -16.19 16.59 -2.44
C ILE A 148 -15.26 16.95 -1.27
N PRO A 149 -15.72 16.86 -0.01
CA PRO A 149 -14.95 17.41 1.13
C PRO A 149 -13.51 16.90 1.25
N ILE A 150 -13.29 15.62 0.93
CA ILE A 150 -11.98 14.99 0.83
C ILE A 150 -11.82 14.46 -0.60
N PRO A 151 -10.82 14.91 -1.37
CA PRO A 151 -10.63 14.50 -2.75
C PRO A 151 -10.65 12.98 -2.96
N ALA A 152 -11.29 12.54 -4.05
CA ALA A 152 -11.25 11.15 -4.48
C ALA A 152 -10.29 10.99 -5.66
N LEU A 153 -9.59 9.86 -5.71
CA LEU A 153 -8.63 9.56 -6.77
C LEU A 153 -9.22 8.55 -7.75
N VAL A 154 -8.94 8.74 -9.03
CA VAL A 154 -9.36 7.86 -10.11
C VAL A 154 -8.13 7.24 -10.77
N HIS A 155 -7.97 5.94 -10.63
CA HIS A 155 -6.82 5.18 -11.10
C HIS A 155 -7.18 4.28 -12.29
N GLU A 156 -6.14 3.84 -12.99
CA GLU A 156 -6.25 2.71 -13.92
C GLU A 156 -6.78 1.45 -13.22
N TYR A 157 -7.35 0.54 -14.00
CA TYR A 157 -7.80 -0.74 -13.48
C TYR A 157 -6.67 -1.77 -13.51
N ALA A 158 -6.37 -2.35 -12.36
CA ALA A 158 -5.45 -3.47 -12.21
C ALA A 158 -6.24 -4.78 -12.18
N ILE A 159 -6.16 -5.56 -13.26
CA ILE A 159 -7.09 -6.67 -13.53
C ILE A 159 -6.96 -7.83 -12.52
N GLU A 160 -5.73 -8.17 -12.11
CA GLU A 160 -5.47 -9.26 -11.17
C GLU A 160 -5.83 -8.85 -9.73
N GLY A 161 -6.04 -7.56 -9.50
CA GLY A 161 -6.49 -7.01 -8.23
C GLY A 161 -5.33 -6.62 -7.31
N VAL A 162 -5.53 -6.79 -6.00
CA VAL A 162 -4.63 -6.33 -4.94
C VAL A 162 -4.14 -7.51 -4.12
N LEU A 163 -2.92 -7.41 -3.56
CA LEU A 163 -2.41 -8.46 -2.69
C LEU A 163 -3.22 -8.56 -1.38
N ASN A 164 -3.31 -9.79 -0.87
CA ASN A 164 -3.81 -10.09 0.47
C ASN A 164 -2.67 -10.01 1.49
N ASP A 165 -3.00 -10.06 2.79
CA ASP A 165 -2.00 -9.83 3.85
C ASP A 165 -0.94 -10.95 3.96
N GLN A 166 -1.15 -12.07 3.25
CA GLN A 166 -0.22 -13.19 3.09
C GLN A 166 0.64 -13.08 1.82
N GLY A 167 0.52 -12.00 1.05
CA GLY A 167 1.28 -11.78 -0.19
C GLY A 167 0.77 -12.55 -1.42
N GLY A 168 -0.40 -13.21 -1.32
CA GLY A 168 -1.12 -13.79 -2.46
C GLY A 168 -2.12 -12.80 -3.06
N LEU A 169 -2.95 -13.25 -4.02
CA LEU A 169 -4.04 -12.42 -4.55
C LEU A 169 -5.27 -12.44 -3.65
N ARG A 170 -5.95 -11.30 -3.58
CA ARG A 170 -7.27 -11.16 -2.95
C ARG A 170 -8.36 -11.53 -3.96
N THR A 171 -8.78 -12.79 -3.99
CA THR A 171 -9.92 -13.24 -4.82
C THR A 171 -11.13 -13.60 -3.94
N THR A 172 -12.33 -13.59 -4.53
CA THR A 172 -13.60 -13.90 -3.84
C THR A 172 -13.79 -15.37 -3.51
N GLU A 173 -13.05 -16.27 -4.16
CA GLU A 173 -13.32 -17.72 -4.10
C GLU A 173 -12.15 -18.56 -3.56
N ASN A 174 -10.93 -18.00 -3.45
CA ASN A 174 -9.82 -18.58 -2.68
C ASN A 174 -8.64 -17.60 -2.59
N GLN A 175 -7.89 -17.64 -1.49
CA GLN A 175 -6.57 -16.98 -1.46
C GLN A 175 -5.61 -17.73 -2.39
N SER A 176 -5.46 -17.25 -3.62
CA SER A 176 -4.50 -17.85 -4.56
C SER A 176 -3.11 -17.39 -4.21
N SER A 177 -2.27 -18.35 -3.84
CA SER A 177 -0.84 -18.16 -3.68
C SER A 177 -0.23 -17.80 -5.03
N LEU A 178 0.72 -16.86 -5.04
CA LEU A 178 1.51 -16.57 -6.22
C LEU A 178 2.71 -17.51 -6.30
N PRO A 179 3.06 -18.00 -7.51
CA PRO A 179 4.27 -18.80 -7.71
C PRO A 179 5.53 -18.07 -7.25
N TRP A 180 6.56 -18.82 -6.84
CA TRP A 180 7.81 -18.26 -6.32
C TRP A 180 8.44 -17.24 -7.27
N LYS A 181 8.55 -17.61 -8.56
CA LYS A 181 9.11 -16.73 -9.60
C LYS A 181 8.33 -15.41 -9.72
N THR A 182 7.01 -15.45 -9.55
CA THR A 182 6.16 -14.25 -9.58
C THR A 182 6.40 -13.38 -8.35
N ARG A 183 6.51 -13.96 -7.15
CA ARG A 183 6.83 -13.22 -5.91
C ARG A 183 8.20 -12.53 -5.98
N LEU A 184 9.22 -13.23 -6.46
CA LEU A 184 10.57 -12.66 -6.66
C LEU A 184 10.54 -11.51 -7.67
N ARG A 185 9.85 -11.68 -8.81
CA ARG A 185 9.69 -10.62 -9.82
C ARG A 185 8.96 -9.39 -9.27
N ILE A 186 7.92 -9.61 -8.46
CA ILE A 186 7.20 -8.52 -7.76
C ILE A 186 8.17 -7.76 -6.84
N ALA A 187 8.94 -8.47 -6.02
CA ALA A 187 9.94 -7.85 -5.14
C ALA A 187 10.95 -6.99 -5.91
N ILE A 188 11.51 -7.52 -7.01
CA ILE A 188 12.47 -6.80 -7.86
C ILE A 188 11.86 -5.49 -8.40
N GLN A 189 10.66 -5.59 -8.96
CA GLN A 189 10.00 -4.44 -9.58
C GLN A 189 9.54 -3.39 -8.56
N LEU A 190 9.16 -3.82 -7.35
CA LEU A 190 8.87 -2.91 -6.24
C LEU A 190 10.14 -2.23 -5.71
N ALA A 191 11.25 -2.96 -5.57
CA ALA A 191 12.54 -2.38 -5.16
C ALA A 191 12.99 -1.29 -6.14
N SER A 192 12.76 -1.49 -7.45
CA SER A 192 12.98 -0.46 -8.47
C SER A 192 12.11 0.78 -8.25
N ALA A 193 10.81 0.62 -7.95
CA ALA A 193 9.91 1.74 -7.71
C ALA A 193 10.30 2.55 -6.47
N ILE A 194 10.71 1.87 -5.41
CA ILE A 194 11.12 2.52 -4.16
C ILE A 194 12.49 3.18 -4.31
N THR A 195 13.43 2.55 -5.03
CA THR A 195 14.71 3.19 -5.38
C THR A 195 14.47 4.48 -6.16
N TYR A 196 13.51 4.49 -7.09
CA TYR A 196 13.15 5.70 -7.82
C TYR A 196 12.63 6.81 -6.88
N LEU A 197 11.75 6.50 -5.92
CA LEU A 197 11.30 7.46 -4.91
C LEU A 197 12.45 8.04 -4.08
N HIS A 198 13.42 7.20 -3.71
CA HIS A 198 14.55 7.60 -2.86
C HIS A 198 15.61 8.41 -3.62
N THR A 199 15.77 8.21 -4.94
CA THR A 199 16.96 8.70 -5.67
C THR A 199 16.68 9.57 -6.89
N ALA A 200 15.49 9.52 -7.48
CA ALA A 200 15.21 10.19 -8.76
C ALA A 200 14.69 11.63 -8.60
N PHE A 201 14.39 12.05 -7.37
CA PHE A 201 13.89 13.39 -7.06
C PHE A 201 14.99 14.22 -6.38
N PRO A 202 14.91 15.57 -6.43
CA PRO A 202 15.88 16.43 -5.74
C PRO A 202 16.02 16.15 -4.24
N ARG A 203 14.96 15.57 -3.64
CA ARG A 203 14.91 15.15 -2.25
C ARG A 203 14.25 13.77 -2.18
N PRO A 204 14.76 12.85 -1.35
CA PRO A 204 14.17 11.53 -1.17
C PRO A 204 12.70 11.62 -0.74
N ILE A 205 11.86 10.83 -1.38
CA ILE A 205 10.45 10.66 -1.02
C ILE A 205 10.31 9.31 -0.32
N ILE A 206 9.90 9.31 0.94
CA ILE A 206 9.71 8.10 1.74
C ILE A 206 8.23 7.71 1.65
N HIS A 207 7.93 6.47 1.25
CA HIS A 207 6.58 5.99 0.99
C HIS A 207 5.73 5.84 2.26
N ARG A 208 6.30 5.24 3.33
CA ARG A 208 5.71 5.04 4.68
C ARG A 208 4.56 4.06 4.82
N ALA A 209 3.89 3.71 3.73
CA ALA A 209 2.72 2.83 3.73
C ALA A 209 2.93 1.54 2.92
N LEU A 210 4.16 1.02 2.88
CA LEU A 210 4.47 -0.19 2.10
C LEU A 210 3.92 -1.44 2.81
N LYS A 211 2.93 -2.08 2.18
CA LYS A 211 2.29 -3.31 2.66
C LYS A 211 1.61 -4.05 1.51
N PRO A 212 1.19 -5.32 1.66
CA PRO A 212 0.51 -6.04 0.59
C PRO A 212 -0.71 -5.28 0.02
N SER A 213 -1.52 -4.66 0.87
CA SER A 213 -2.68 -3.86 0.44
C SER A 213 -2.34 -2.57 -0.33
N SER A 214 -1.08 -2.17 -0.43
CA SER A 214 -0.62 -1.08 -1.30
C SER A 214 -0.14 -1.53 -2.68
N ILE A 215 -0.20 -2.83 -2.99
CA ILE A 215 0.37 -3.43 -4.20
C ILE A 215 -0.74 -4.06 -5.03
N PHE A 216 -1.02 -3.46 -6.17
CA PHE A 216 -1.90 -4.00 -7.19
C PHE A 216 -1.10 -4.79 -8.22
N LEU A 217 -1.75 -5.73 -8.92
CA LEU A 217 -1.15 -6.48 -10.01
C LEU A 217 -1.90 -6.21 -11.31
N ASP A 218 -1.16 -5.88 -12.36
CA ASP A 218 -1.71 -5.82 -13.72
C ASP A 218 -1.81 -7.22 -14.36
N HIS A 219 -2.28 -7.27 -15.61
CA HIS A 219 -2.51 -8.51 -16.36
C HIS A 219 -1.27 -9.40 -16.53
N ASP A 220 -0.08 -8.84 -16.44
CA ASP A 220 1.18 -9.57 -16.53
C ASP A 220 1.71 -9.97 -15.15
N TYR A 221 0.92 -9.75 -14.09
CA TYR A 221 1.34 -9.85 -12.68
C TYR A 221 2.54 -8.95 -12.37
N ALA A 222 2.63 -7.79 -13.03
CA ALA A 222 3.60 -6.75 -12.67
C ALA A 222 3.00 -5.86 -11.56
N PRO A 223 3.78 -5.55 -10.50
CA PRO A 223 3.28 -4.78 -9.39
C PRO A 223 3.07 -3.31 -9.76
N LYS A 224 2.02 -2.74 -9.18
CA LYS A 224 1.63 -1.33 -9.24
C LYS A 224 1.51 -0.81 -7.80
N LEU A 225 2.53 -0.10 -7.35
CA LEU A 225 2.57 0.53 -6.03
C LEU A 225 1.54 1.68 -5.96
N SER A 226 0.87 1.80 -4.83
CA SER A 226 -0.19 2.78 -4.54
C SER A 226 -0.11 3.25 -3.09
N ASN A 227 -1.00 4.17 -2.68
CA ASN A 227 -1.15 4.69 -1.31
C ASN A 227 0.00 5.62 -0.85
N PHE A 228 0.24 6.68 -1.61
CA PHE A 228 1.26 7.69 -1.29
C PHE A 228 0.77 8.80 -0.33
N GLY A 229 -0.45 8.68 0.21
CA GLY A 229 -1.03 9.72 1.07
C GLY A 229 -0.27 9.97 2.37
N LEU A 230 0.49 8.98 2.85
CA LEU A 230 1.38 9.14 4.02
C LEU A 230 2.80 9.57 3.65
N SER A 231 3.16 9.58 2.37
CA SER A 231 4.54 9.79 1.95
C SER A 231 5.10 11.12 2.45
N ILE A 232 6.41 11.24 2.61
CA ILE A 232 7.03 12.48 3.09
C ILE A 232 8.37 12.69 2.38
N THR A 233 8.71 13.95 2.16
CA THR A 233 10.00 14.33 1.59
C THR A 233 10.93 14.78 2.70
N ILE A 234 12.18 14.34 2.66
CA ILE A 234 13.20 14.82 3.61
C ILE A 234 13.44 16.32 3.38
N PRO A 235 13.34 17.19 4.41
CA PRO A 235 13.55 18.63 4.24
C PRO A 235 14.96 18.97 3.77
N PRO A 236 15.16 20.13 3.10
CA PRO A 236 16.48 20.56 2.66
C PRO A 236 17.45 20.67 3.84
N MET A 237 18.71 20.26 3.64
CA MET A 237 19.78 20.30 4.65
C MET A 237 19.54 19.45 5.90
N LYS A 238 18.54 18.56 5.90
CA LYS A 238 18.34 17.56 6.95
C LYS A 238 18.68 16.17 6.44
N SER A 239 19.12 15.30 7.34
CA SER A 239 19.33 13.87 7.04
C SER A 239 18.05 13.04 7.19
N HIS A 240 17.05 13.53 7.93
CA HIS A 240 15.78 12.87 8.21
C HIS A 240 14.63 13.88 8.16
N ALA A 241 13.39 13.37 8.07
CA ALA A 241 12.21 14.17 8.34
C ALA A 241 11.73 13.93 9.78
N ASP A 242 11.24 14.99 10.41
CA ASP A 242 10.60 14.96 11.72
C ASP A 242 9.07 14.93 11.49
N ASP A 243 8.39 13.86 11.91
CA ASP A 243 6.93 13.76 11.80
C ASP A 243 6.35 12.81 12.86
N GLU A 244 5.06 12.94 13.16
CA GLU A 244 4.35 11.97 13.99
C GLU A 244 4.51 10.55 13.46
N VAL A 245 4.50 9.54 14.33
CA VAL A 245 4.60 8.13 13.92
C VAL A 245 3.32 7.70 13.20
N LYS A 246 3.42 7.58 11.88
CA LYS A 246 2.35 7.10 10.98
C LYS A 246 2.83 5.91 10.17
N GLY A 247 1.99 4.91 10.02
CA GLY A 247 2.28 3.74 9.18
C GLY A 247 1.35 2.58 9.49
N THR A 248 1.77 1.37 9.09
CA THR A 248 1.00 0.13 9.33
C THR A 248 1.70 -0.73 10.36
N PHE A 249 0.94 -1.17 11.38
CA PHE A 249 1.46 -2.07 12.40
C PHE A 249 2.03 -3.35 11.79
N GLY A 250 3.19 -3.81 12.28
CA GLY A 250 3.93 -4.93 11.70
C GLY A 250 4.92 -4.54 10.59
N PHE A 251 4.69 -3.42 9.89
CA PHE A 251 5.60 -2.89 8.87
C PHE A 251 6.37 -1.65 9.33
N LEU A 252 5.96 -1.04 10.45
CA LEU A 252 6.60 0.14 11.03
C LEU A 252 8.04 -0.17 11.48
N ASP A 253 8.96 0.68 11.05
CA ASP A 253 10.36 0.67 11.48
C ASP A 253 10.48 0.98 12.98
N PRO A 254 11.04 0.06 13.81
CA PRO A 254 11.21 0.27 15.24
C PRO A 254 12.05 1.50 15.59
N SER A 255 13.03 1.86 14.74
CA SER A 255 13.89 3.02 14.98
C SER A 255 13.13 4.32 14.76
N TYR A 256 12.28 4.37 13.74
CA TYR A 256 11.33 5.47 13.53
C TYR A 256 10.29 5.55 14.65
N MET A 257 9.73 4.42 15.09
CA MET A 257 8.78 4.39 16.21
C MET A 257 9.36 4.96 17.51
N LYS A 258 10.66 4.71 17.77
CA LYS A 258 11.35 5.20 18.98
C LYS A 258 11.75 6.67 18.88
N SER A 259 12.23 7.11 17.72
CA SER A 259 12.83 8.44 17.54
C SER A 259 11.89 9.51 16.99
N GLY A 260 10.87 9.13 16.21
CA GLY A 260 10.09 10.05 15.39
C GLY A 260 10.84 10.55 14.13
N TYR A 261 12.07 10.10 13.91
CA TYR A 261 12.87 10.46 12.74
C TYR A 261 12.67 9.44 11.64
N ILE A 262 12.29 9.94 10.46
CA ILE A 262 12.04 9.09 9.32
C ILE A 262 13.05 9.30 8.20
N LEU A 263 13.49 8.16 7.66
CA LEU A 263 14.58 8.02 6.69
C LEU A 263 14.13 7.07 5.57
N GLU A 264 14.87 7.05 4.46
CA GLU A 264 14.73 6.05 3.40
C GLU A 264 14.83 4.62 3.96
N LYS A 265 15.66 4.45 5.00
CA LYS A 265 15.84 3.20 5.75
C LYS A 265 14.55 2.68 6.40
N SER A 266 13.57 3.55 6.65
CA SER A 266 12.27 3.12 7.16
C SER A 266 11.44 2.38 6.11
N ASP A 267 11.50 2.80 4.84
CA ASP A 267 10.91 2.02 3.74
C ASP A 267 11.68 0.72 3.50
N VAL A 268 13.01 0.71 3.66
CA VAL A 268 13.84 -0.52 3.57
C VAL A 268 13.39 -1.55 4.59
N TYR A 269 13.11 -1.13 5.82
CA TYR A 269 12.56 -2.02 6.84
C TYR A 269 11.20 -2.59 6.44
N SER A 270 10.24 -1.74 6.06
CA SER A 270 8.92 -2.20 5.62
C SER A 270 9.02 -3.13 4.41
N PHE A 271 9.97 -2.90 3.51
CA PHE A 271 10.24 -3.77 2.37
C PHE A 271 10.80 -5.12 2.81
N GLY A 272 11.72 -5.15 3.78
CA GLY A 272 12.20 -6.39 4.39
C GLY A 272 11.07 -7.23 5.00
N VAL A 273 10.12 -6.60 5.69
CA VAL A 273 8.91 -7.29 6.18
C VAL A 273 8.07 -7.85 5.02
N LEU A 274 7.90 -7.08 3.95
CA LEU A 274 7.19 -7.54 2.76
C LEU A 274 7.88 -8.74 2.10
N LEU A 275 9.22 -8.78 2.06
CA LEU A 275 9.97 -9.95 1.60
C LEU A 275 9.70 -11.17 2.48
N LEU A 276 9.65 -11.01 3.80
CA LEU A 276 9.29 -12.11 4.70
C LEU A 276 7.85 -12.60 4.42
N VAL A 277 6.90 -11.70 4.21
CA VAL A 277 5.52 -12.06 3.81
C VAL A 277 5.52 -12.88 2.51
N PHE A 278 6.29 -12.46 1.51
CA PHE A 278 6.43 -13.22 0.26
C PHE A 278 7.13 -14.56 0.42
N LEU A 279 8.07 -14.69 1.34
CA LEU A 279 8.77 -15.95 1.56
C LEU A 279 7.90 -16.95 2.32
N THR A 280 7.22 -16.51 3.38
CA THR A 280 6.50 -17.40 4.31
C THR A 280 5.05 -17.64 3.91
N GLY A 281 4.44 -16.73 3.14
CA GLY A 281 2.99 -16.74 2.92
C GLY A 281 2.18 -16.43 4.18
N GLN A 282 2.78 -15.80 5.19
CA GLN A 282 2.14 -15.43 6.45
C GLN A 282 1.91 -13.91 6.54
N LYS A 283 1.00 -13.49 7.44
CA LYS A 283 0.81 -12.07 7.74
C LYS A 283 2.03 -11.50 8.46
N ALA A 284 2.27 -10.20 8.31
CA ALA A 284 3.31 -9.51 9.08
C ALA A 284 3.06 -9.57 10.60
N VAL A 285 1.78 -9.54 10.97
CA VAL A 285 1.29 -9.76 12.34
C VAL A 285 0.06 -10.64 12.26
N ASP A 286 0.03 -11.70 13.06
CA ASP A 286 -1.18 -12.48 13.28
C ASP A 286 -1.68 -12.31 14.72
N ALA A 287 -3.00 -12.28 14.87
CA ALA A 287 -3.65 -12.16 16.17
C ALA A 287 -4.05 -13.56 16.65
N TYR A 288 -3.58 -13.96 17.84
CA TYR A 288 -4.03 -15.18 18.49
C TYR A 288 -5.27 -14.93 19.35
N GLU A 289 -6.02 -16.00 19.62
CA GLU A 289 -7.27 -15.98 20.41
C GLU A 289 -7.10 -15.42 21.84
N ALA A 290 -5.87 -15.33 22.34
CA ALA A 290 -5.53 -14.80 23.67
C ALA A 290 -5.10 -13.31 23.68
N GLY A 291 -5.19 -12.59 22.56
CA GLY A 291 -4.76 -11.18 22.45
C GLY A 291 -3.24 -10.99 22.35
N GLU A 292 -2.49 -12.08 22.21
CA GLU A 292 -1.08 -12.05 21.87
C GLU A 292 -0.90 -11.91 20.35
N TYR A 293 0.06 -11.09 19.95
CA TYR A 293 0.40 -10.85 18.55
C TYR A 293 1.76 -11.46 18.27
N GLN A 294 1.85 -12.29 17.23
CA GLN A 294 3.15 -12.77 16.75
C GLN A 294 3.56 -11.98 15.52
N SER A 295 4.72 -11.32 15.61
CA SER A 295 5.38 -10.71 14.47
C SER A 295 6.05 -11.79 13.63
N ILE A 296 5.92 -11.67 12.30
CA ILE A 296 6.65 -12.52 11.34
C ILE A 296 8.16 -12.49 11.58
N ILE A 297 8.70 -11.34 12.00
CA ILE A 297 10.12 -11.19 12.31
C ILE A 297 10.50 -12.04 13.52
N ALA A 298 9.67 -12.00 14.58
CA ALA A 298 9.92 -12.79 15.79
C ALA A 298 9.85 -14.29 15.49
N TYR A 299 8.87 -14.71 14.68
CA TYR A 299 8.75 -16.09 14.20
C TYR A 299 9.99 -16.54 13.43
N VAL A 300 10.45 -15.76 12.45
CA VAL A 300 11.63 -16.10 11.64
C VAL A 300 12.91 -16.12 12.49
N LYS A 301 13.08 -15.16 13.40
CA LYS A 301 14.24 -15.12 14.31
C LYS A 301 14.29 -16.28 15.30
N ALA A 302 13.12 -16.81 15.69
CA ALA A 302 13.02 -17.99 16.56
C ALA A 302 13.17 -19.31 15.80
N SER A 303 13.08 -19.27 14.46
CA SER A 303 13.23 -20.45 13.60
C SER A 303 14.71 -20.73 13.30
N ASP A 304 15.02 -21.97 12.93
CA ASP A 304 16.34 -22.31 12.40
C ASP A 304 16.46 -21.79 10.97
N ILE A 305 17.19 -20.69 10.78
CA ILE A 305 17.42 -20.03 9.48
C ILE A 305 18.13 -20.98 8.49
N GLY A 306 18.85 -21.98 8.99
CA GLY A 306 19.44 -23.05 8.18
C GLY A 306 18.41 -24.03 7.61
N GLN A 307 17.20 -24.07 8.15
CA GLN A 307 16.11 -24.95 7.73
C GLN A 307 15.00 -24.17 7.03
N ILE A 308 15.27 -23.72 5.81
CA ILE A 308 14.34 -22.91 4.99
C ILE A 308 12.97 -23.57 4.80
N GLN A 309 12.91 -24.90 4.81
CA GLN A 309 11.68 -25.68 4.73
C GLN A 309 10.69 -25.44 5.88
N THR A 310 11.18 -24.94 7.02
CA THR A 310 10.34 -24.61 8.18
C THR A 310 9.78 -23.18 8.12
N ILE A 311 10.34 -22.35 7.24
CA ILE A 311 10.05 -20.91 7.13
C ILE A 311 9.27 -20.60 5.86
N ALA A 312 9.69 -21.14 4.72
CA ALA A 312 9.12 -20.83 3.42
C ALA A 312 7.70 -21.41 3.27
N ASP A 313 6.87 -20.71 2.49
CA ASP A 313 5.52 -21.12 2.15
C ASP A 313 5.54 -22.57 1.60
N PRO A 314 4.73 -23.49 2.18
CA PRO A 314 4.67 -24.87 1.70
C PRO A 314 4.39 -25.00 0.20
N LYS A 315 3.67 -24.04 -0.40
CA LYS A 315 3.41 -24.00 -1.85
C LYS A 315 4.68 -23.68 -2.63
N ILE A 316 5.52 -22.76 -2.15
CA ILE A 316 6.84 -22.48 -2.73
C ILE A 316 7.71 -23.74 -2.65
N LEU A 317 7.70 -24.44 -1.51
CA LEU A 317 8.48 -25.66 -1.34
C LEU A 317 8.00 -26.79 -2.25
N GLY A 318 6.69 -26.89 -2.50
CA GLY A 318 6.13 -27.80 -3.49
C GLY A 318 6.56 -27.49 -4.93
N GLU A 319 6.63 -26.20 -5.30
CA GLU A 319 7.10 -25.74 -6.61
C GLU A 319 8.61 -25.96 -6.81
N VAL A 320 9.41 -25.66 -5.79
CA VAL A 320 10.87 -25.80 -5.79
C VAL A 320 11.29 -27.27 -5.69
N GLY A 321 10.55 -28.06 -4.93
CA GLY A 321 10.83 -29.48 -4.71
C GLY A 321 12.23 -29.72 -4.16
N GLY A 322 12.99 -30.58 -4.85
CA GLY A 322 14.37 -30.95 -4.52
C GLY A 322 15.46 -30.09 -5.17
N ASP A 323 15.12 -28.98 -5.84
CA ASP A 323 16.11 -28.14 -6.50
C ASP A 323 16.95 -27.36 -5.47
N GLU A 324 18.16 -27.86 -5.23
CA GLU A 324 19.15 -27.25 -4.34
C GLU A 324 19.50 -25.81 -4.70
N GLN A 325 19.49 -25.44 -5.98
CA GLN A 325 19.79 -24.07 -6.39
C GLN A 325 18.63 -23.14 -6.06
N ALA A 326 17.39 -23.57 -6.29
CA ALA A 326 16.22 -22.82 -5.89
C ALA A 326 16.11 -22.69 -4.36
N ARG A 327 16.51 -23.72 -3.59
CA ARG A 327 16.63 -23.60 -2.12
C ARG A 327 17.67 -22.57 -1.70
N ARG A 328 18.83 -22.51 -2.36
CA ARG A 328 19.83 -21.44 -2.12
C ARG A 328 19.25 -20.06 -2.40
N HIS A 329 18.45 -19.89 -3.45
CA HIS A 329 17.78 -18.61 -3.72
C HIS A 329 16.81 -18.22 -2.61
N LEU A 330 16.08 -19.17 -2.02
CA LEU A 330 15.23 -18.91 -0.85
C LEU A 330 16.05 -18.46 0.36
N HIS A 331 17.21 -19.09 0.61
CA HIS A 331 18.13 -18.67 1.67
C HIS A 331 18.70 -17.27 1.43
N ASP A 332 19.16 -16.97 0.22
CA ASP A 332 19.69 -15.64 -0.14
C ASP A 332 18.60 -14.56 0.03
N PHE A 333 17.37 -14.87 -0.39
CA PHE A 333 16.22 -13.97 -0.23
C PHE A 333 15.85 -13.75 1.25
N LEU A 334 15.89 -14.81 2.07
CA LEU A 334 15.70 -14.73 3.52
C LEU A 334 16.79 -13.87 4.18
N ALA A 335 18.05 -14.10 3.81
CA ALA A 335 19.18 -13.34 4.34
C ALA A 335 19.05 -11.84 4.01
N LEU A 336 18.66 -11.51 2.78
CA LEU A 336 18.38 -10.13 2.38
C LEU A 336 17.22 -9.51 3.17
N ALA A 337 16.13 -10.26 3.36
CA ALA A 337 14.98 -9.79 4.15
C ALA A 337 15.36 -9.52 5.62
N LEU A 338 16.17 -10.40 6.23
CA LEU A 338 16.69 -10.21 7.58
C LEU A 338 17.65 -9.04 7.69
N LEU A 339 18.48 -8.82 6.67
CA LEU A 339 19.36 -7.66 6.59
C LEU A 339 18.56 -6.34 6.53
N CYS A 340 17.50 -6.30 5.71
CA CYS A 340 16.61 -5.14 5.62
C CYS A 340 15.86 -4.84 6.93
N THR A 341 15.61 -5.86 7.76
CA THR A 341 14.83 -5.74 9.02
C THR A 341 15.69 -5.61 10.28
N GLN A 342 17.00 -5.36 10.13
CA GLN A 342 17.88 -5.09 11.28
C GLN A 342 17.45 -3.81 12.01
N GLU A 343 17.56 -3.81 13.34
CA GLU A 343 17.32 -2.59 14.13
C GLU A 343 18.52 -1.65 14.01
N GLU A 344 18.26 -0.41 13.60
CA GLU A 344 19.26 0.66 13.65
C GLU A 344 19.38 1.14 15.10
N SER A 345 20.62 1.33 15.57
CA SER A 345 20.90 1.84 16.92
C SER A 345 21.98 2.92 16.85
N GLU A 346 22.02 3.82 17.83
CA GLU A 346 23.06 4.86 17.89
C GLU A 346 24.49 4.29 17.89
N VAL A 347 24.67 3.05 18.34
CA VAL A 347 25.97 2.36 18.42
C VAL A 347 26.34 1.67 17.10
N ARG A 348 25.37 1.39 16.23
CA ARG A 348 25.56 0.74 14.92
C ARG A 348 24.65 1.43 13.89
N PRO A 349 25.01 2.65 13.44
CA PRO A 349 24.31 3.30 12.36
C PRO A 349 24.57 2.57 11.03
N ASP A 350 23.64 2.72 10.08
CA ASP A 350 23.73 2.28 8.69
C ASP A 350 23.86 0.75 8.49
N MET A 351 23.22 -0.03 9.35
CA MET A 351 23.24 -1.50 9.25
C MET A 351 22.37 -2.01 8.09
N ARG A 352 21.29 -1.30 7.75
CA ARG A 352 20.44 -1.65 6.61
C ARG A 352 21.07 -1.17 5.30
N PRO A 353 20.95 -1.94 4.20
CA PRO A 353 21.35 -1.49 2.86
C PRO A 353 20.47 -0.34 2.38
N ASP A 354 20.92 0.36 1.34
CA ASP A 354 20.04 1.23 0.57
C ASP A 354 19.13 0.41 -0.35
N MET A 355 17.96 0.96 -0.69
CA MET A 355 17.02 0.24 -1.57
C MET A 355 17.62 -0.12 -2.93
N MET A 356 18.59 0.66 -3.41
CA MET A 356 19.34 0.36 -4.63
C MET A 356 20.13 -0.94 -4.51
N ASP A 357 20.78 -1.18 -3.36
CA ASP A 357 21.56 -2.39 -3.14
C ASP A 357 20.67 -3.60 -2.91
N VAL A 358 19.52 -3.41 -2.24
CA VAL A 358 18.45 -4.42 -2.17
C VAL A 358 17.99 -4.82 -3.58
N ALA A 359 17.75 -3.85 -4.47
CA ALA A 359 17.34 -4.13 -5.84
C ALA A 359 18.42 -4.90 -6.63
N LYS A 360 19.71 -4.54 -6.48
CA LYS A 360 20.83 -5.27 -7.09
C LYS A 360 20.91 -6.71 -6.61
N GLU A 361 20.73 -6.92 -5.31
CA GLU A 361 20.81 -8.25 -4.71
C GLU A 361 19.64 -9.15 -5.15
N LEU A 362 18.42 -8.61 -5.22
CA LEU A 362 17.29 -9.34 -5.78
C LEU A 362 17.51 -9.73 -7.25
N LEU A 363 18.11 -8.84 -8.05
CA LEU A 363 18.49 -9.14 -9.44
C LEU A 363 19.60 -10.20 -9.53
N ARG A 364 20.55 -10.22 -8.58
CA ARG A 364 21.56 -11.28 -8.48
C ARG A 364 20.90 -12.64 -8.25
N ILE A 365 19.96 -12.71 -7.31
CA ILE A 365 19.17 -13.91 -6.99
C ILE A 365 18.35 -14.38 -8.20
N GLU A 366 17.77 -13.46 -9.00
CA GLU A 366 17.03 -13.83 -10.23
C GLU A 366 17.96 -14.33 -11.35
N LYS A 367 19.09 -13.67 -11.60
CA LYS A 367 20.00 -14.06 -12.69
C LYS A 367 20.62 -15.44 -12.48
N SER A 368 20.84 -15.85 -11.23
CA SER A 368 21.25 -17.22 -10.91
C SER A 368 20.17 -18.27 -11.20
N ILE A 369 18.90 -17.86 -11.41
CA ILE A 369 17.83 -18.72 -11.93
C ILE A 369 17.91 -18.86 -13.45
N ILE A 370 18.20 -17.77 -14.17
CA ILE A 370 18.11 -17.70 -15.66
C ILE A 370 19.37 -18.20 -16.37
N SER A 371 20.53 -18.29 -15.69
CA SER A 371 21.80 -18.71 -16.32
C SER A 371 21.90 -20.23 -16.59
N LYS A 372 20.76 -20.89 -16.83
CA LYS A 372 20.59 -22.27 -17.28
C LYS A 372 19.61 -22.26 -18.44
#